data_AF-A0A7X6ZS28-F1
#
_entry.id   AF-A0A7X6ZS28-F1
#
_cell.length_a   1.000
_cell.length_b   1.000
_cell.length_c   1.000
_cell.angle_alpha   90.00
_cell.angle_beta   90.00
_cell.angle_gamma   90.00
#
_symmetry.space_group_name_H-M   'P 1'
#
loop_
_entity.id
_entity.type
_entity.pdbx_description
1 polymer ?
#
loop_
_entity_poly.entity_id
_entity_poly.type
_entity_poly.pdbx_seq_one_letter_code
_entity_poly.pdbx_strand_id
1 'polypeptide(L)' 'MKDDVEVTKRITAALEAIAISVMDHIIVAGDKYVSFAEKGLIGK' A
#
# COMPACT_ATOMS: atom_id res chain seq x y z
N MET A 1 -0.87 -9.90 -6.73
CA MET A 1 -0.52 -8.51 -7.12
C MET A 1 -1.75 -7.66 -7.42
N LYS A 2 -2.66 -8.06 -8.34
CA LYS A 2 -3.88 -7.27 -8.62
C LYS A 2 -4.76 -7.11 -7.38
N ASP A 3 -4.98 -8.22 -6.66
CA ASP A 3 -5.81 -8.22 -5.44
C ASP A 3 -5.18 -7.39 -4.31
N ASP A 4 -3.86 -7.48 -4.13
CA ASP A 4 -3.11 -6.68 -3.14
C ASP A 4 -3.26 -5.17 -3.42
N VAL A 5 -3.17 -4.75 -4.68
CA VAL A 5 -3.38 -3.36 -5.09
C VAL A 5 -4.81 -2.91 -4.82
N GLU A 6 -5.81 -3.75 -5.10
CA GLU A 6 -7.21 -3.41 -4.86
C GLU A 6 -7.52 -3.25 -3.36
N VAL A 7 -7.02 -4.18 -2.53
CA VAL A 7 -7.15 -4.11 -1.08
C VAL A 7 -6.45 -2.87 -0.53
N THR A 8 -5.23 -2.58 -0.98
CA THR A 8 -4.47 -1.39 -0.54
C THR A 8 -5.20 -0.09 -0.86
N LYS A 9 -5.82 0.02 -2.04
CA LYS A 9 -6.63 1.19 -2.42
C LYS A 9 -7.83 1.36 -1.49
N ARG A 10 -8.54 0.28 -1.16
CA ARG A 10 -9.70 0.34 -0.24
C ARG A 10 -9.27 0.80 1.16
N ILE A 11 -8.16 0.28 1.68
CA ILE A 11 -7.60 0.68 2.97
C ILE A 11 -7.19 2.15 2.96
N THR A 12 -6.46 2.57 1.91
CA THR A 12 -6.00 3.97 1.76
C THR A 12 -7.18 4.94 1.76
N ALA A 13 -8.21 4.67 0.95
CA ALA A 13 -9.42 5.49 0.89
C ALA A 13 -10.19 5.55 2.22
N ALA A 14 -10.21 4.45 2.99
CA ALA A 14 -10.86 4.42 4.29
C ALA A 14 -10.10 5.28 5.33
N LEU A 15 -8.77 5.26 5.31
CA LEU A 15 -7.93 6.01 6.26
C LEU A 15 -7.84 7.51 5.92
N GLU A 16 -7.97 7.87 4.64
CA GLU A 16 -8.08 9.28 4.20
C GLU A 16 -9.23 10.02 4.90
N ALA A 17 -10.37 9.35 5.12
CA ALA A 17 -11.55 9.93 5.76
C ALA A 17 -11.29 10.40 7.21
N ILE A 18 -10.26 9.87 7.86
CA ILE A 18 -9.85 10.23 9.23
C ILE A 18 -8.48 10.91 9.27
N ALA A 19 -8.06 11.48 8.13
CA ALA A 19 -6.78 12.19 7.98
C ALA A 19 -5.55 11.35 8.33
N ILE A 20 -5.61 10.03 8.10
CA ILE A 20 -4.46 9.12 8.24
C ILE A 20 -4.00 8.70 6.85
N SER A 21 -2.71 8.90 6.58
CA SER A 21 -2.09 8.48 5.33
C SER A 21 -1.39 7.13 5.48
N VAL A 22 -1.60 6.25 4.50
CA VAL A 22 -0.86 4.98 4.41
C VAL A 22 0.48 5.27 3.76
N MET A 23 1.57 5.04 4.51
CA MET A 23 2.93 5.33 4.03
C MET A 23 3.43 4.28 3.02
N ASP A 24 3.12 3.01 3.27
CA ASP A 24 3.55 1.94 2.38
C ASP A 24 2.71 0.66 2.59
N HIS A 25 2.74 -0.21 1.60
CA HIS A 25 2.36 -1.61 1.72
C HIS A 25 3.58 -2.45 1.33
N ILE A 26 4.14 -3.15 2.32
CA ILE A 26 5.33 -3.99 2.14
C ILE A 26 4.92 -5.46 2.09
N ILE A 27 5.18 -6.12 0.96
CA ILE A 27 5.04 -7.58 0.82
C ILE A 27 6.42 -8.20 1.08
N VAL A 28 6.53 -9.12 2.05
CA VAL A 28 7.80 -9.75 2.45
C VAL A 28 7.82 -11.24 2.10
N ALA A 29 8.94 -11.73 1.58
CA ALA A 29 9.19 -13.15 1.32
C ALA A 29 10.66 -13.51 1.54
N GLY A 30 10.96 -14.12 2.69
CA GLY A 30 12.34 -14.36 3.13
C GLY A 30 13.10 -13.05 3.28
N ASP A 31 14.29 -12.96 2.68
CA ASP A 31 15.15 -11.77 2.71
C ASP A 31 14.77 -10.71 1.65
N LYS A 32 13.63 -10.88 0.98
CA LYS A 32 13.15 -9.97 -0.06
C LYS A 32 11.89 -9.27 0.38
N TYR A 33 11.72 -8.04 -0.09
CA TYR A 33 10.48 -7.31 0.04
C TYR A 33 10.12 -6.59 -1.26
N VAL A 34 8.86 -6.21 -1.35
CA VAL A 34 8.32 -5.31 -2.38
C VAL A 34 7.60 -4.19 -1.65
N SER A 35 8.10 -2.96 -1.78
CA SER A 35 7.40 -1.75 -1.37
C SER A 35 6.45 -1.28 -2.46
N PHE A 36 5.23 -0.93 -2.09
CA PHE A 36 4.27 -0.33 -3.01
C PHE A 36 4.58 1.15 -3.22
N ALA A 37 5.12 1.84 -2.21
CA ALA A 37 5.53 3.23 -2.30
C ALA A 37 6.71 3.38 -3.29
N GLU A 38 7.75 2.55 -3.18
CA GLU A 38 8.89 2.55 -4.10
C GLU A 38 8.49 2.24 -5.54
N LYS A 39 7.42 1.44 -5.73
CA LYS A 39 6.86 1.11 -7.05
C LYS A 39 5.87 2.15 -7.58
N GLY A 40 5.58 3.22 -6.84
CA GLY A 40 4.60 4.24 -7.22
C GLY A 40 3.15 3.71 -7.26
N LEU A 41 2.86 2.64 -6.53
CA LEU A 41 1.51 2.06 -6.41
C LEU A 41 0.67 2.76 -5.33
N ILE A 42 1.33 3.46 -4.42
CA ILE A 42 0.77 4.28 -3.34
C ILE A 42 1.67 5.51 -3.14
N GLY A 43 1.11 6.59 -2.58
CA GLY A 43 1.80 7.87 -2.41
C GLY A 43 1.38 8.86 -3.49
N LYS A 44 0.41 9.70 -3.14
CA LYS A 44 0.06 10.92 -3.87
C LYS A 44 -0.01 12.05 -2.86
#